data_AF-A0A524IDR4-F1
#
_entry.id   AF-A0A524IDR4-F1
#
_cell.length_a   1.000
_cell.length_b   1.000
_cell.length_c   1.000
_cell.angle_alpha   90.00
_cell.angle_beta   90.00
_cell.angle_gamma   90.00
#
_symmetry.space_group_name_H-M   'P 1'
#
loop_
_entity.id
_entity.type
_entity.pdbx_description
1 polymer ?
#
loop_
_entity_poly.entity_id
_entity_poly.type
_entity_poly.pdbx_seq_one_letter_code
_entity_poly.pdbx_strand_id
1 'polypeptide(L)'
;MLSCRDVTQLISESMDQSLPLGKRISVSLHLLMCKFCARYERQLLLIRDTVRRLVAADEIPGEPPGETLSEEAKERIRKSLRNP
;
A
#
# COMPACT_ATOMS: atom_id res chain seq x y z
N MET A 1 -10.16 -18.14 -14.95
CA MET A 1 -9.39 -16.96 -15.38
C MET A 1 -9.94 -15.75 -14.63
N LEU A 2 -9.10 -15.00 -13.92
CA LEU A 2 -9.53 -13.76 -13.27
C LEU A 2 -9.81 -12.70 -14.34
N SER A 3 -10.85 -11.90 -14.15
CA SER A 3 -11.12 -10.75 -15.01
C SER A 3 -10.14 -9.62 -14.71
N CYS A 4 -9.97 -8.69 -15.66
CA CYS A 4 -9.16 -7.49 -15.41
C CYS A 4 -9.65 -6.72 -14.18
N ARG A 5 -10.97 -6.69 -13.92
CA ARG A 5 -11.57 -6.04 -12.74
C ARG A 5 -11.08 -6.70 -11.44
N ASP A 6 -11.15 -8.02 -11.36
CA ASP A 6 -10.71 -8.76 -10.18
C ASP A 6 -9.23 -8.54 -9.92
N VAL A 7 -8.42 -8.55 -10.99
CA VAL A 7 -6.97 -8.34 -10.89
C VAL A 7 -6.64 -6.92 -10.45
N THR A 8 -7.31 -5.89 -10.99
CA THR A 8 -7.10 -4.52 -10.52
C THR A 8 -7.46 -4.35 -9.04
N GLN A 9 -8.52 -5.02 -8.57
CA GLN A 9 -8.91 -5.00 -7.16
C GLN A 9 -7.86 -5.71 -6.29
N LEU A 10 -7.38 -6.88 -6.71
CA LEU A 10 -6.33 -7.61 -6.00
C LEU A 10 -5.00 -6.83 -5.96
N ILE A 11 -4.63 -6.15 -7.05
CA ILE A 11 -3.44 -5.29 -7.08
C ILE A 11 -3.59 -4.18 -6.03
N SER A 12 -4.75 -3.52 -5.97
CA SER A 12 -5.02 -2.50 -4.94
C SER A 12 -4.96 -3.09 -3.53
N GLU A 13 -5.64 -4.21 -3.29
CA GLU A 13 -5.65 -4.90 -1.99
C GLU A 13 -4.23 -5.30 -1.55
N SER A 14 -3.37 -5.69 -2.51
CA SER A 14 -1.97 -6.03 -2.24
C SER A 14 -1.12 -4.84 -1.77
N MET A 15 -1.59 -3.60 -1.99
CA MET A 15 -0.91 -2.41 -1.50
C MET A 15 -1.12 -2.23 0.01
N ASP A 16 -2.31 -2.56 0.50
CA ASP A 16 -2.69 -2.36 1.90
C ASP A 16 -2.38 -3.58 2.76
N GLN A 17 -2.57 -4.79 2.21
CA GLN A 17 -2.40 -6.04 2.95
C GLN A 17 -1.70 -7.13 2.14
N SER A 18 -1.11 -8.09 2.85
CA SER A 18 -0.50 -9.24 2.20
C SER A 18 -1.58 -10.17 1.65
N LEU A 19 -1.61 -10.32 0.31
CA LEU A 19 -2.48 -11.31 -0.32
C LEU A 19 -2.04 -12.76 0.01
N PRO A 20 -3.00 -13.71 0.17
CA PRO A 20 -2.73 -15.14 0.15
C PRO A 20 -1.95 -15.60 -1.09
N LEU A 21 -1.06 -16.59 -0.93
CA LEU A 21 -0.15 -17.07 -1.98
C LEU A 21 -0.88 -17.45 -3.28
N GLY A 22 -2.03 -18.13 -3.20
CA GLY A 22 -2.81 -18.52 -4.38
C GLY A 22 -3.33 -17.31 -5.19
N LYS A 23 -3.74 -16.24 -4.51
CA LYS A 23 -4.18 -15.00 -5.17
C LYS A 23 -2.99 -14.30 -5.84
N ARG A 24 -1.81 -14.29 -5.20
CA ARG A 24 -0.58 -13.72 -5.79
C ARG A 24 -0.16 -14.43 -7.08
N ILE A 25 -0.20 -15.75 -7.09
CA ILE A 25 0.12 -16.55 -8.31
C ILE A 25 -0.88 -16.23 -9.42
N SER A 26 -2.17 -16.16 -9.09
CA SER A 26 -3.23 -15.87 -10.06
C SER A 26 -3.09 -14.47 -10.69
N VAL A 27 -2.75 -13.46 -9.88
CA VAL A 27 -2.42 -12.12 -10.36
C VAL A 27 -1.18 -12.16 -11.26
N SER A 28 -0.10 -12.80 -10.82
CA SER A 28 1.16 -12.90 -11.59
C SER A 28 0.93 -13.51 -12.98
N LEU A 29 0.13 -14.58 -13.07
CA LEU A 29 -0.23 -15.21 -14.34
C LEU A 29 -1.02 -14.24 -15.24
N HIS A 30 -1.96 -13.47 -14.69
CA HIS A 30 -2.74 -12.52 -15.46
C HIS A 30 -1.86 -11.35 -15.97
N LEU A 31 -0.90 -10.89 -15.18
CA LEU A 31 0.02 -9.82 -15.57
C LEU A 31 0.93 -10.23 -16.75
N LEU A 32 1.27 -11.51 -16.87
CA LEU A 32 2.02 -12.05 -18.01
C LEU A 32 1.23 -11.99 -19.33
N MET A 33 -0.10 -12.13 -19.27
CA MET A 33 -0.97 -12.13 -20.46
C MET A 33 -1.62 -10.76 -20.76
N CYS A 34 -1.76 -9.88 -19.75
CA CYS A 34 -2.47 -8.62 -19.89
C CYS A 34 -1.55 -7.41 -19.63
N LYS A 35 -1.09 -6.79 -20.73
CA LYS A 35 -0.25 -5.59 -20.69
C LYS A 35 -0.88 -4.40 -19.95
N PHE A 36 -2.20 -4.30 -19.93
CA PHE A 36 -2.91 -3.19 -19.27
C PHE A 36 -2.86 -3.32 -17.75
N CYS A 37 -3.11 -4.52 -17.23
CA CYS A 37 -2.98 -4.79 -15.79
C CYS A 37 -1.52 -4.64 -15.34
N ALA A 38 -0.54 -5.07 -16.14
CA ALA A 38 0.89 -4.86 -15.85
C ALA A 38 1.32 -3.38 -15.89
N ARG A 39 0.62 -2.52 -16.66
CA ARG A 39 0.84 -1.08 -16.63
C ARG A 39 0.20 -0.44 -15.40
N TYR A 40 -1.01 -0.84 -15.06
CA TYR A 40 -1.72 -0.37 -13.88
C TYR A 40 -0.96 -0.66 -12.59
N GLU A 41 -0.44 -1.88 -12.42
CA GLU A 41 0.40 -2.25 -11.27
C GLU A 41 1.63 -1.34 -11.15
N ARG A 42 2.35 -1.14 -12.26
CA ARG A 42 3.52 -0.24 -12.30
C ARG A 42 3.17 1.21 -11.94
N GLN A 43 2.01 1.70 -12.39
CA GLN A 43 1.55 3.04 -12.04
C GLN A 43 1.27 3.18 -10.54
N LEU A 44 0.60 2.20 -9.93
CA LEU A 44 0.35 2.20 -8.49
C LEU A 44 1.65 2.15 -7.67
N LEU A 45 2.60 1.31 -8.07
CA LEU A 45 3.91 1.23 -7.42
C LEU A 45 4.68 2.55 -7.53
N LEU A 46 4.63 3.20 -8.70
CA LEU A 46 5.26 4.51 -8.90
C LEU A 46 4.65 5.58 -7.99
N ILE A 47 3.31 5.66 -7.92
CA ILE A 47 2.62 6.60 -7.04
C ILE A 47 3.05 6.36 -5.59
N ARG A 48 3.05 5.09 -5.15
CA ARG A 48 3.43 4.72 -3.78
C ARG A 48 4.88 5.08 -3.46
N ASP A 49 5.81 4.80 -4.37
CA ASP A 49 7.22 5.13 -4.18
C ASP A 49 7.43 6.65 -4.16
N THR A 50 6.75 7.38 -5.04
CA THR A 50 6.83 8.85 -5.11
C THR A 50 6.34 9.48 -3.81
N VAL A 51 5.17 9.05 -3.31
CA VAL A 51 4.62 9.57 -2.04
C VAL A 51 5.56 9.25 -0.88
N ARG A 52 6.11 8.03 -0.81
CA ARG A 52 7.08 7.67 0.24
C ARG A 52 8.34 8.52 0.18
N ARG A 53 8.85 8.80 -1.02
CA ARG A 53 10.02 9.68 -1.21
C ARG A 53 9.71 11.11 -0.82
N LEU A 54 8.52 11.63 -1.14
CA LEU A 54 8.11 12.97 -0.73
C LEU A 54 8.02 13.08 0.80
N VAL A 55 7.36 12.12 1.46
CA VAL A 55 7.29 12.08 2.94
C VAL A 55 8.67 11.94 3.57
N ALA A 56 9.57 11.16 2.97
CA ALA A 56 10.95 11.02 3.44
C ALA A 56 11.83 12.26 3.12
N ALA A 57 11.51 13.01 2.06
CA ALA A 57 12.23 14.22 1.66
C ALA A 57 11.73 15.47 2.39
N ASP A 58 10.47 15.46 2.86
CA ASP A 58 9.88 16.43 3.80
C ASP A 58 10.48 16.32 5.22
N GLU A 59 11.50 15.47 5.43
CA GLU A 59 12.50 15.69 6.49
C GLU A 59 13.41 16.90 6.13
N ILE A 60 12.79 18.02 5.76
CA ILE A 60 13.43 19.32 5.61
C ILE A 60 13.84 19.77 7.02
N PRO A 61 15.12 20.14 7.26
CA PRO A 61 15.55 20.69 8.54
C PRO A 61 14.76 21.97 8.85
N GLY A 62 13.73 21.87 9.68
CA GLY A 62 12.90 23.01 10.11
C GLY A 62 11.40 22.85 9.90
N GLU A 63 10.91 21.80 9.24
CA GLU A 63 9.48 21.50 9.16
C GLU A 63 9.10 20.53 10.30
N PRO A 64 8.04 20.80 11.08
CA PRO A 64 7.66 19.92 12.18
C PRO A 64 7.36 18.52 11.62
N PRO A 65 7.81 17.44 12.28
CA PRO A 65 7.61 16.08 11.79
C PRO A 65 6.13 15.90 11.49
N GLY A 66 5.81 15.54 10.23
CA GLY A 66 4.46 15.48 9.71
C GLY A 66 3.50 14.91 10.74
N GLU A 67 2.40 15.63 11.01
CA GLU A 67 1.48 15.48 12.15
C GLU A 67 1.58 14.12 12.86
N THR A 68 2.55 14.00 13.76
CA THR A 68 2.62 12.79 14.57
C THR A 68 1.41 12.79 15.47
N LEU A 69 0.84 11.60 15.70
CA LEU A 69 -0.25 11.45 16.67
C LEU A 69 0.14 12.10 17.99
N SER A 70 -0.80 12.84 18.61
CA SER A 70 -0.58 13.37 19.95
C SER A 70 -0.22 12.23 20.91
N GLU A 71 0.55 12.53 21.95
CA GLU A 71 0.92 11.51 22.95
C GLU A 71 -0.33 10.87 23.56
N GLU A 72 -1.41 11.63 23.77
CA GLU A 72 -2.71 11.11 24.19
C GLU A 72 -3.31 10.10 23.20
N ALA A 73 -3.22 10.37 21.89
CA ALA A 73 -3.69 9.45 20.87
C ALA A 73 -2.84 8.16 20.85
N LYS A 74 -1.52 8.26 21.00
CA LYS A 74 -0.62 7.10 21.12
C LYS A 74 -0.94 6.26 22.36
N GLU A 75 -1.18 6.88 23.50
CA GLU A 75 -1.53 6.22 24.76
C GLU A 75 -2.84 5.41 24.65
N ARG A 76 -3.88 6.01 24.05
CA ARG A 76 -5.18 5.33 23.82
C ARG A 76 -5.03 4.10 22.93
N ILE A 77 -4.28 4.21 21.83
CA ILE A 77 -4.04 3.09 20.91
C ILE A 77 -3.28 1.97 21.62
N ARG A 78 -2.22 2.30 22.38
CA ARG A 78 -1.45 1.32 23.17
C ARG A 78 -2.32 0.58 24.18
N LYS A 79 -3.26 1.26 24.84
CA LYS A 79 -4.16 0.65 25.82
C LYS A 79 -5.15 -0.31 25.15
N SER A 80 -5.69 0.06 23.99
CA SER A 80 -6.62 -0.79 23.23
C SER A 80 -5.96 -2.06 22.69
N LEU A 81 -4.70 -2.00 22.25
CA LEU A 81 -3.98 -3.17 21.74
C LEU A 81 -3.58 -4.17 22.83
N ARG A 82 -3.54 -3.73 24.09
CA ARG A 82 -3.12 -4.56 25.24
C ARG A 82 -4.27 -5.37 25.84
N ASN A 83 -5.51 -5.07 25.45
CA ASN A 83 -6.73 -5.73 25.93
C ASN A 83 -7.64 -6.00 24.72
N PRO A 84 -7.39 -7.07 23.95
CA PRO A 84 -8.10 -7.37 22.71
C PRO A 84 -9.59 -7.71 22.93
#